data_AF-A0AAW9KDT0-F1
#
_entry.id   AF-A0AAW9KDT0-F1
#
_cell.length_a   1.000
_cell.length_b   1.000
_cell.length_c   1.000
_cell.angle_alpha   90.00
_cell.angle_beta   90.00
_cell.angle_gamma   90.00
#
_symmetry.space_group_name_H-M   'P 1'
#
loop_
_entity.id
_entity.type
_entity.pdbx_description
1 polymer ?
#
loop_
_entity_poly.entity_id
_entity_poly.type
_entity_poly.pdbx_seq_one_letter_code
_entity_poly.pdbx_strand_id
1 'polypeptide(L)'
;MAISFFIEYAGEVVQFPVNPEEIKLKKSSNNSSVDIVQLGEVTEFSKTSLAETSFSSFLPATKEASYVQTKNKFWKPSQYIDFIEKIRKEQKACRFIVSDTKINMLASIENFEYSYEWGANGDVNFDIEFKEYREHAARFVKIVQQVTKPNKPVISGSGIQNGGTNKVVTQGCTAIVNGRLHRDSYGSGPGQTEVNATRKINFIANGRSHPYHCTTMDGGWRGWVTAGSVRVI
;
A
#
# COMPACT_ATOMS: atom_id res chain seq x y z
N MET A 1 -20.12 41.42 -9.40
CA MET A 1 -19.04 40.52 -8.91
C MET A 1 -17.94 40.60 -9.93
N ALA A 2 -16.74 41.04 -9.54
CA ALA A 2 -15.63 41.24 -10.46
C ALA A 2 -14.58 40.15 -10.19
N ILE A 3 -14.63 39.10 -10.99
CA ILE A 3 -13.64 38.02 -10.92
C ILE A 3 -12.33 38.54 -11.51
N SER A 4 -11.21 38.07 -10.98
CA SER A 4 -9.87 38.37 -11.52
C SER A 4 -9.01 37.12 -11.42
N PHE A 5 -8.18 36.91 -12.43
CA PHE A 5 -7.37 35.70 -12.57
C PHE A 5 -5.91 36.04 -12.26
N PHE A 6 -5.27 35.24 -11.41
CA PHE A 6 -3.90 35.44 -10.99
C PHE A 6 -3.10 34.15 -11.13
N ILE A 7 -1.83 34.33 -11.47
CA ILE A 7 -0.81 33.31 -11.44
C ILE A 7 0.32 33.80 -10.54
N GLU A 8 0.67 32.98 -9.55
CA GLU A 8 1.79 33.24 -8.66
C GLU A 8 2.91 32.24 -8.94
N TYR A 9 4.11 32.77 -9.13
CA TYR A 9 5.30 31.97 -9.37
C TYR A 9 6.54 32.63 -8.76
N ALA A 10 7.32 31.86 -7.99
CA ALA A 10 8.56 32.33 -7.37
C ALA A 10 8.43 33.65 -6.57
N GLY A 11 7.27 33.87 -5.93
CA GLY A 11 6.97 35.09 -5.16
C GLY A 11 6.47 36.28 -6.00
N GLU A 12 6.40 36.13 -7.32
CA GLU A 12 5.81 37.12 -8.22
C GLU A 12 4.35 36.77 -8.50
N VAL A 13 3.44 37.71 -8.23
CA VAL A 13 2.01 37.57 -8.49
C VAL A 13 1.64 38.41 -9.71
N VAL A 14 1.17 37.74 -10.75
CA VAL A 14 0.80 38.33 -12.03
C VAL A 14 -0.70 38.13 -12.23
N GLN A 15 -1.39 39.20 -12.57
CA GLN A 15 -2.82 39.18 -12.88
C GLN A 15 -3.00 39.12 -14.40
N PHE A 16 -3.93 38.30 -14.88
CA PHE A 16 -4.29 38.31 -16.30
C PHE A 16 -5.03 39.62 -16.64
N PRO A 17 -4.71 40.24 -17.78
CA PRO A 17 -5.23 41.56 -18.14
C PRO A 17 -6.72 41.54 -18.47
N VAL A 18 -7.20 40.44 -19.07
CA VAL A 18 -8.58 40.26 -19.50
C VAL A 18 -9.12 38.95 -18.94
N ASN A 19 -10.37 38.97 -18.53
CA ASN A 19 -11.04 37.77 -18.05
C ASN A 19 -11.52 36.92 -19.23
N PRO A 20 -11.39 35.58 -19.16
CA PRO A 20 -12.03 34.70 -20.12
C PRO A 20 -13.56 34.77 -20.00
N GLU A 21 -14.26 34.34 -21.06
CA GLU A 21 -15.73 34.26 -21.08
C GLU A 21 -16.25 33.22 -20.07
N GLU A 22 -15.54 32.10 -19.94
CA GLU A 22 -15.90 31.00 -19.06
C GLU A 22 -14.63 30.34 -18.48
N ILE A 23 -14.73 29.81 -17.26
CA ILE A 23 -13.71 28.96 -16.66
C ILE A 23 -14.37 27.67 -16.15
N LYS A 24 -13.86 26.52 -16.59
CA LYS A 24 -14.34 25.20 -16.15
C LYS A 24 -13.30 24.51 -15.29
N LEU A 25 -13.70 24.10 -14.09
CA LEU A 25 -12.87 23.27 -13.22
C LEU A 25 -13.38 21.83 -13.23
N LYS A 26 -12.62 20.94 -13.85
CA LYS A 26 -12.92 19.51 -13.96
C LYS A 26 -12.29 18.77 -12.79
N LYS A 27 -13.10 18.09 -11.98
CA LYS A 27 -12.65 17.21 -10.90
C LYS A 27 -13.22 15.82 -11.13
N SER A 28 -12.37 14.86 -11.49
CA SER A 28 -12.75 13.47 -11.68
C SER A 28 -12.24 12.59 -10.53
N SER A 29 -12.88 11.44 -10.32
CA SER A 29 -12.42 10.41 -9.38
C SER A 29 -12.18 9.11 -10.14
N ASN A 30 -11.11 8.39 -9.81
CA ASN A 30 -10.76 7.12 -10.45
C ASN A 30 -11.45 5.92 -9.79
N ASN A 31 -12.76 6.04 -9.53
CA ASN A 31 -13.52 4.96 -8.88
C ASN A 31 -13.59 3.74 -9.81
N SER A 32 -13.49 2.53 -9.24
CA SER A 32 -13.67 1.25 -9.93
C SER A 32 -15.06 0.70 -9.64
N SER A 33 -15.68 0.03 -10.61
CA SER A 33 -16.89 -0.79 -10.37
C SER A 33 -16.50 -2.26 -10.32
N VAL A 34 -16.96 -2.98 -9.30
CA VAL A 34 -16.73 -4.42 -9.12
C VAL A 34 -18.09 -5.10 -8.94
N ASP A 35 -18.34 -6.16 -9.70
CA ASP A 35 -19.55 -6.96 -9.56
C ASP A 35 -19.33 -8.09 -8.53
N ILE A 36 -20.23 -8.18 -7.56
CA ILE A 36 -20.17 -9.16 -6.47
C ILE A 36 -21.40 -10.06 -6.58
N VAL A 37 -21.16 -11.37 -6.64
CA VAL A 37 -22.13 -12.46 -6.91
C VAL A 37 -23.47 -12.36 -6.13
N GLN A 38 -23.51 -11.69 -4.98
CA GLN A 38 -24.73 -11.50 -4.17
C GLN A 38 -25.15 -10.04 -3.99
N LEU A 39 -24.25 -9.07 -4.20
CA LEU A 39 -24.50 -7.64 -3.96
C LEU A 39 -24.73 -6.86 -5.25
N GLY A 40 -24.44 -7.45 -6.42
CA GLY A 40 -24.45 -6.77 -7.71
C GLY A 40 -23.26 -5.82 -7.88
N GLU A 41 -23.43 -4.81 -8.74
CA GLU A 41 -22.40 -3.81 -9.02
C GLU A 41 -22.16 -2.91 -7.79
N VAL A 42 -20.93 -2.87 -7.30
CA VAL A 42 -20.48 -2.03 -6.20
C VAL A 42 -19.37 -1.09 -6.68
N THR A 43 -19.45 0.18 -6.29
CA THR A 43 -18.39 1.16 -6.56
C THR A 43 -17.32 1.14 -5.47
N GLU A 44 -16.09 0.87 -5.86
CA GLU A 44 -14.89 1.03 -5.06
C GLU A 44 -14.34 2.45 -5.23
N PHE A 45 -14.34 3.22 -4.13
CA PHE A 45 -13.87 4.60 -4.12
C PHE A 45 -12.34 4.66 -4.14
N SER A 46 -11.80 5.28 -5.18
CA SER A 46 -10.38 5.62 -5.26
C SER A 46 -10.15 7.08 -4.87
N LYS A 47 -8.88 7.48 -4.84
CA LYS A 47 -8.53 8.90 -4.69
C LYS A 47 -8.98 9.70 -5.92
N THR A 48 -9.34 10.95 -5.66
CA THR A 48 -9.66 11.94 -6.70
C THR A 48 -8.46 12.13 -7.62
N SER A 49 -8.73 12.21 -8.92
CA SER A 49 -7.75 12.58 -9.94
C SER A 49 -7.29 14.02 -9.73
N LEU A 50 -6.25 14.42 -10.47
CA LEU A 50 -5.79 15.81 -10.48
C LEU A 50 -6.85 16.67 -11.16
N ALA A 51 -7.24 17.78 -10.53
CA ALA A 51 -8.18 18.71 -11.14
C ALA A 51 -7.56 19.35 -12.39
N GLU A 52 -8.38 19.59 -13.41
CA GLU A 52 -7.95 20.20 -14.67
C GLU A 52 -8.79 21.45 -14.93
N THR A 53 -8.17 22.51 -15.45
CA THR A 53 -8.90 23.70 -15.87
C THR A 53 -8.25 24.29 -17.11
N SER A 54 -9.08 24.76 -18.02
CA SER A 54 -8.64 25.41 -19.24
C SER A 54 -9.52 26.62 -19.51
N PHE A 55 -8.92 27.64 -20.13
CA PHE A 55 -9.63 28.82 -20.59
C PHE A 55 -8.88 29.50 -21.72
N SER A 56 -9.63 30.29 -22.46
CA SER A 56 -9.17 31.06 -23.61
C SER A 56 -9.39 32.53 -23.34
N SER A 57 -8.41 33.38 -23.64
CA SER A 57 -8.55 34.84 -23.51
C SER A 57 -7.55 35.54 -24.44
N PHE A 58 -7.39 36.84 -24.27
CA PHE A 58 -6.45 37.64 -25.06
C PHE A 58 -5.64 38.60 -24.20
N LEU A 59 -4.44 38.89 -24.68
CA LEU A 59 -3.49 39.82 -24.09
C LEU A 59 -3.54 41.12 -24.89
N PRO A 60 -4.04 42.22 -24.30
CA PRO A 60 -4.17 43.48 -25.01
C PRO A 60 -2.81 44.18 -25.16
N ALA A 61 -2.61 44.86 -26.28
CA ALA A 61 -1.43 45.68 -26.52
C ALA A 61 -1.42 46.98 -25.71
N THR A 62 -2.61 47.51 -25.40
CA THR A 62 -2.78 48.82 -24.76
C THR A 62 -3.54 48.72 -23.44
N LYS A 63 -3.08 49.46 -22.43
CA LYS A 63 -3.66 49.48 -21.08
C LYS A 63 -4.96 50.28 -20.93
N GLU A 64 -5.30 51.09 -21.93
CA GLU A 64 -6.30 52.16 -21.83
C GLU A 64 -7.73 51.65 -22.00
N ALA A 65 -7.91 50.42 -22.46
CA ALA A 65 -9.22 49.85 -22.66
C ALA A 65 -9.88 49.46 -21.32
N SER A 66 -11.19 49.72 -21.22
CA SER A 66 -11.98 49.52 -19.99
C SER A 66 -12.05 48.06 -19.52
N TYR A 67 -11.82 47.10 -20.42
CA TYR A 67 -11.79 45.67 -20.10
C TYR A 67 -10.47 45.22 -19.43
N VAL A 68 -9.44 46.08 -19.42
CA VAL A 68 -8.14 45.76 -18.82
C VAL A 68 -8.21 45.91 -17.30
N GLN A 69 -8.05 44.81 -16.58
CA GLN A 69 -8.10 44.80 -15.11
C GLN A 69 -6.76 45.20 -14.46
N THR A 70 -5.64 45.14 -15.19
CA THR A 70 -4.27 45.33 -14.68
C THR A 70 -3.82 46.79 -14.62
N LYS A 71 -4.68 47.70 -14.13
CA LYS A 71 -4.47 49.16 -14.19
C LYS A 71 -3.14 49.66 -13.60
N ASN A 72 -2.60 48.99 -12.57
CA ASN A 72 -1.38 49.42 -11.87
C ASN A 72 -0.11 48.63 -12.24
N LYS A 73 -0.24 47.49 -12.92
CA LYS A 73 0.87 46.59 -13.30
C LYS A 73 0.60 45.99 -14.68
N PHE A 74 0.42 46.84 -15.67
CA PHE A 74 0.19 46.40 -17.03
C PHE A 74 1.50 45.89 -17.65
N TRP A 75 1.46 44.68 -18.18
CA TRP A 75 2.54 44.07 -18.96
C TRP A 75 2.15 44.00 -20.43
N LYS A 76 3.14 44.10 -21.32
CA LYS A 76 2.92 43.87 -22.74
C LYS A 76 2.66 42.38 -23.02
N PRO A 77 1.97 42.02 -24.11
CA PRO A 77 1.70 40.61 -24.44
C PRO A 77 2.95 39.72 -24.40
N SER A 78 4.08 40.18 -24.98
CA SER A 78 5.35 39.45 -24.96
C SER A 78 5.84 39.11 -23.55
N GLN A 79 5.64 39.99 -22.56
CA GLN A 79 6.07 39.74 -21.19
C GLN A 79 5.24 38.66 -20.50
N TYR A 80 3.93 38.59 -20.77
CA TYR A 80 3.09 37.49 -20.27
C TYR A 80 3.50 36.17 -20.90
N ILE A 81 3.73 36.16 -22.22
CA ILE A 81 4.18 34.97 -22.95
C ILE A 81 5.51 34.48 -22.39
N ASP A 82 6.49 35.37 -22.24
CA ASP A 82 7.81 35.04 -21.68
C ASP A 82 7.71 34.51 -20.24
N PHE A 83 6.82 35.07 -19.43
CA PHE A 83 6.59 34.63 -18.05
C PHE A 83 5.96 33.23 -17.99
N ILE A 84 4.92 32.97 -18.79
CA ILE A 84 4.28 31.65 -18.87
C ILE A 84 5.25 30.60 -19.42
N GLU A 85 6.00 30.95 -20.47
CA GLU A 85 7.04 30.10 -21.05
C GLU A 85 8.17 29.82 -20.06
N LYS A 86 8.56 30.80 -19.23
CA LYS A 86 9.54 30.59 -18.16
C LYS A 86 9.04 29.55 -17.15
N ILE A 87 7.79 29.64 -16.71
CA ILE A 87 7.19 28.66 -15.78
C ILE A 87 7.22 27.25 -16.39
N ARG A 88 6.81 27.13 -17.66
CA ARG A 88 6.84 25.85 -18.40
C ARG A 88 8.25 25.28 -18.50
N LYS A 89 9.24 26.11 -18.86
CA LYS A 89 10.65 25.70 -19.03
C LYS A 89 11.32 25.30 -17.72
N GLU A 90 11.00 25.97 -16.62
CA GLU A 90 11.53 25.62 -15.30
C GLU A 90 10.91 24.33 -14.73
N GLN A 91 9.84 23.80 -15.34
CA GLN A 91 9.14 22.58 -14.92
C GLN A 91 8.71 22.60 -13.43
N LYS A 92 8.35 23.78 -12.94
CA LYS A 92 7.90 23.98 -11.55
C LYS A 92 6.41 24.28 -11.53
N ALA A 93 5.78 23.90 -10.43
CA ALA A 93 4.39 24.24 -10.19
C ALA A 93 4.23 25.74 -9.91
N CYS A 94 3.16 26.32 -10.44
CA CYS A 94 2.71 27.67 -10.16
C CYS A 94 1.40 27.62 -9.35
N ARG A 95 1.01 28.72 -8.72
CA ARG A 95 -0.27 28.80 -8.02
C ARG A 95 -1.26 29.58 -8.85
N PHE A 96 -2.35 28.93 -9.22
CA PHE A 96 -3.45 29.55 -9.97
C PHE A 96 -4.59 29.93 -9.03
N ILE A 97 -5.02 31.19 -9.09
CA ILE A 97 -6.00 31.77 -8.18
C ILE A 97 -7.03 32.54 -9.00
N VAL A 98 -8.30 32.32 -8.71
CA VAL A 98 -9.40 33.09 -9.30
C VAL A 98 -10.18 33.77 -8.17
N SER A 99 -10.08 35.10 -8.10
CA SER A 99 -10.73 35.91 -7.06
C SER A 99 -12.25 35.73 -7.05
N ASP A 100 -12.85 35.90 -5.87
CA ASP A 100 -14.27 35.71 -5.61
C ASP A 100 -14.80 34.29 -5.94
N THR A 101 -13.91 33.31 -6.14
CA THR A 101 -14.26 31.90 -6.33
C THR A 101 -13.49 30.98 -5.38
N LYS A 102 -13.81 29.68 -5.39
CA LYS A 102 -13.07 28.66 -4.62
C LYS A 102 -11.91 28.03 -5.42
N ILE A 103 -11.53 28.61 -6.55
CA ILE A 103 -10.43 28.11 -7.39
C ILE A 103 -9.13 28.71 -6.89
N ASN A 104 -8.40 27.91 -6.11
CA ASN A 104 -7.07 28.23 -5.64
C ASN A 104 -6.29 26.91 -5.55
N MET A 105 -5.41 26.67 -6.52
CA MET A 105 -4.69 25.40 -6.61
C MET A 105 -3.24 25.59 -7.07
N LEU A 106 -2.38 24.72 -6.58
CA LEU A 106 -1.06 24.52 -7.13
C LEU A 106 -1.22 23.74 -8.45
N ALA A 107 -0.65 24.22 -9.55
CA ALA A 107 -0.87 23.68 -10.88
C ALA A 107 0.40 23.68 -11.74
N SER A 108 0.51 22.68 -12.61
CA SER A 108 1.39 22.68 -13.78
C SER A 108 0.66 23.27 -14.98
N ILE A 109 1.41 23.89 -15.88
CA ILE A 109 0.92 24.39 -17.17
C ILE A 109 1.16 23.27 -18.19
N GLU A 110 0.10 22.59 -18.61
CA GLU A 110 0.18 21.45 -19.53
C GLU A 110 0.29 21.96 -20.98
N ASN A 111 -0.63 22.85 -21.35
CA ASN A 111 -0.66 23.45 -22.68
C ASN A 111 -0.70 24.97 -22.59
N PHE A 112 -0.01 25.62 -23.52
CA PHE A 112 -0.08 27.05 -23.72
C PHE A 112 0.15 27.33 -25.20
N GLU A 113 -0.89 27.84 -25.84
CA GLU A 113 -0.93 28.20 -27.25
C GLU A 113 -1.25 29.68 -27.35
N TYR A 114 -0.63 30.38 -28.31
CA TYR A 114 -0.92 31.78 -28.58
C TYR A 114 -0.85 32.06 -30.08
N SER A 115 -1.68 32.98 -30.55
CA SER A 115 -1.78 33.35 -31.96
C SER A 115 -1.78 34.87 -32.15
N TYR A 116 -1.18 35.30 -33.27
CA TYR A 116 -1.17 36.69 -33.70
C TYR A 116 -2.11 36.86 -34.87
N GLU A 117 -3.22 37.56 -34.65
CA GLU A 117 -4.18 37.86 -35.70
C GLU A 117 -3.85 39.20 -36.38
N TRP A 118 -3.81 39.18 -37.71
CA TRP A 118 -3.58 40.38 -38.49
C TRP A 118 -4.80 41.30 -38.40
N GLY A 119 -4.62 42.52 -37.89
CA GLY A 119 -5.70 43.50 -37.69
C GLY A 119 -6.15 43.67 -36.24
N ALA A 120 -5.69 42.83 -35.30
CA ALA A 120 -5.99 42.94 -33.87
C ALA A 120 -5.13 44.00 -33.14
N ASN A 121 -4.53 44.96 -33.87
CA ASN A 121 -3.73 46.06 -33.33
C ASN A 121 -2.62 45.66 -32.32
N GLY A 122 -2.11 44.43 -32.42
CA GLY A 122 -1.07 43.89 -31.54
C GLY A 122 -1.59 43.10 -30.33
N ASP A 123 -2.89 42.87 -30.23
CA ASP A 123 -3.47 41.95 -29.26
C ASP A 123 -3.12 40.50 -29.62
N VAL A 124 -2.95 39.65 -28.61
CA VAL A 124 -2.53 38.25 -28.78
C VAL A 124 -3.55 37.34 -28.12
N ASN A 125 -4.17 36.46 -28.90
CA ASN A 125 -5.07 35.44 -28.38
C ASN A 125 -4.26 34.30 -27.77
N PHE A 126 -4.76 33.71 -26.68
CA PHE A 126 -4.10 32.58 -26.05
C PHE A 126 -5.09 31.59 -25.46
N ASP A 127 -4.64 30.34 -25.43
CA ASP A 127 -5.30 29.20 -24.81
C ASP A 127 -4.34 28.59 -23.80
N ILE A 128 -4.80 28.37 -22.58
CA ILE A 128 -3.97 27.82 -21.51
C ILE A 128 -4.69 26.71 -20.76
N GLU A 129 -3.95 25.64 -20.48
CA GLU A 129 -4.42 24.49 -19.74
C GLU A 129 -3.57 24.27 -18.49
N PHE A 130 -4.24 24.19 -17.36
CA PHE A 130 -3.66 23.93 -16.06
C PHE A 130 -4.12 22.58 -15.52
N LYS A 131 -3.20 21.89 -14.86
CA LYS A 131 -3.47 20.64 -14.16
C LYS A 131 -2.98 20.73 -12.72
N GLU A 132 -3.79 20.28 -11.79
CA GLU A 132 -3.47 20.30 -10.36
C GLU A 132 -2.16 19.55 -10.14
N TYR A 133 -1.20 20.22 -9.52
CA TYR A 133 0.07 19.63 -9.13
C TYR A 133 -0.01 19.22 -7.67
N ARG A 134 0.26 17.94 -7.40
CA ARG A 134 0.43 17.41 -6.04
C ARG A 134 1.90 17.07 -5.84
N GLU A 135 2.48 17.64 -4.78
CA GLU A 135 3.82 17.29 -4.37
C GLU A 135 3.92 15.79 -4.12
N HIS A 136 4.94 15.18 -4.72
CA HIS A 136 5.25 13.78 -4.51
C HIS A 136 6.63 13.68 -3.88
N ALA A 137 6.69 12.99 -2.76
CA ALA A 137 7.94 12.60 -2.13
C ALA A 137 8.02 11.07 -2.12
N ALA A 138 9.22 10.53 -2.31
CA ALA A 138 9.45 9.10 -2.17
C ALA A 138 9.07 8.68 -0.74
N ARG A 139 8.04 7.83 -0.63
CA ARG A 139 7.68 7.22 0.64
C ARG A 139 8.52 5.96 0.81
N PHE A 140 9.57 6.05 1.62
CA PHE A 140 10.34 4.88 2.00
C PHE A 140 9.52 4.04 2.98
N VAL A 141 8.96 2.93 2.50
CA VAL A 141 8.32 1.95 3.37
C VAL A 141 9.44 1.20 4.09
N LYS A 142 9.59 1.42 5.40
CA LYS A 142 10.36 0.50 6.25
C LYS A 142 9.59 -0.82 6.28
N ILE A 143 10.03 -1.78 5.48
CA ILE A 143 9.57 -3.17 5.61
C ILE A 143 10.15 -3.65 6.94
N VAL A 144 9.41 -3.46 8.02
CA VAL A 144 9.63 -4.24 9.23
C VAL A 144 9.22 -5.65 8.82
N GLN A 145 10.21 -6.50 8.54
CA GLN A 145 9.98 -7.94 8.55
C GLN A 145 9.43 -8.25 9.94
N GLN A 146 8.11 -8.30 10.05
CA GLN A 146 7.44 -8.94 11.15
C GLN A 146 7.92 -10.37 11.07
N VAL A 147 8.95 -10.70 11.86
CA VAL A 147 9.26 -12.08 12.19
C VAL A 147 8.05 -12.51 13.00
N THR A 148 7.01 -12.97 12.29
CA THR A 148 5.91 -13.69 12.90
C THR A 148 6.56 -14.87 13.58
N LYS A 149 6.71 -14.78 14.91
CA LYS A 149 6.94 -15.97 15.71
C LYS A 149 5.86 -16.96 15.28
N PRO A 150 6.23 -18.20 14.88
CA PRO A 150 5.27 -19.15 14.36
C PRO A 150 4.15 -19.29 15.39
N ASN A 151 2.96 -18.82 15.00
CA ASN A 151 1.78 -18.97 15.82
C ASN A 151 1.52 -20.48 15.90
N LYS A 152 1.48 -21.03 17.11
CA LYS A 152 1.14 -22.45 17.27
C LYS A 152 -0.21 -22.69 16.59
N PRO A 153 -0.35 -23.69 15.71
CA PRO A 153 -1.63 -23.97 15.09
C PRO A 153 -2.64 -24.32 16.18
N VAL A 154 -3.69 -23.51 16.30
CA VAL A 154 -4.90 -23.87 17.03
C VAL A 154 -5.69 -24.79 16.12
N ILE A 155 -5.56 -26.10 16.37
CA ILE A 155 -6.37 -27.11 15.70
C ILE A 155 -7.69 -27.21 16.47
N SER A 156 -8.69 -26.46 16.00
CA SER A 156 -10.10 -26.79 16.27
C SER A 156 -10.42 -28.04 15.45
N GLY A 157 -10.80 -29.11 16.15
CA GLY A 157 -10.89 -30.45 15.59
C GLY A 157 -11.97 -30.60 14.51
N SER A 158 -11.70 -31.52 13.58
CA SER A 158 -12.63 -32.51 13.01
C SER A 158 -11.93 -33.24 11.87
N GLY A 159 -11.96 -34.58 11.86
CA GLY A 159 -11.65 -35.36 10.66
C GLY A 159 -10.62 -36.47 10.86
N ILE A 160 -11.12 -37.69 10.90
CA ILE A 160 -10.38 -38.94 10.94
C ILE A 160 -9.46 -39.08 9.70
N GLN A 161 -8.16 -39.29 9.91
CA GLN A 161 -7.25 -39.82 8.89
C GLN A 161 -6.17 -40.66 9.59
N ASN A 162 -6.16 -41.96 9.27
CA ASN A 162 -5.06 -42.87 9.55
C ASN A 162 -3.80 -42.38 8.82
N GLY A 163 -2.86 -41.84 9.58
CA GLY A 163 -1.54 -41.45 9.09
C GLY A 163 -0.65 -41.24 10.31
N GLY A 164 0.35 -42.12 10.48
CA GLY A 164 1.23 -42.14 11.63
C GLY A 164 1.89 -40.78 11.85
N THR A 165 1.39 -40.02 12.81
CA THR A 165 2.11 -38.88 13.34
C THR A 165 3.23 -39.43 14.21
N ASN A 166 4.48 -39.18 13.81
CA ASN A 166 5.66 -39.49 14.59
C ASN A 166 5.68 -38.55 15.81
N LYS A 167 4.79 -38.79 16.78
CA LYS A 167 4.76 -38.08 18.05
C LYS A 167 6.06 -38.42 18.78
N VAL A 168 6.85 -37.38 19.05
CA VAL A 168 8.14 -37.51 19.74
C VAL A 168 7.92 -38.04 21.15
N VAL A 169 8.67 -39.08 21.52
CA VAL A 169 8.64 -39.66 22.88
C VAL A 169 9.22 -38.63 23.85
N THR A 170 8.45 -38.27 24.88
CA THR A 170 8.86 -37.33 25.93
C THR A 170 8.73 -37.97 27.30
N GLN A 171 9.53 -37.51 28.27
CA GLN A 171 9.49 -38.07 29.61
C GLN A 171 8.11 -37.84 30.24
N GLY A 172 7.54 -38.88 30.83
CA GLY A 172 6.20 -38.88 31.43
C GLY A 172 5.06 -39.20 30.46
N CYS A 173 5.32 -39.36 29.15
CA CYS A 173 4.26 -39.66 28.18
C CYS A 173 3.76 -41.10 28.30
N THR A 174 2.49 -41.31 27.94
CA THR A 174 1.92 -42.65 27.76
C THR A 174 2.19 -43.13 26.34
N ALA A 175 2.62 -44.38 26.20
CA ALA A 175 2.94 -44.98 24.92
C ALA A 175 2.50 -46.45 24.86
N ILE A 176 2.25 -46.93 23.66
CA ILE A 176 2.07 -48.33 23.35
C ILE A 176 3.44 -48.94 23.09
N VAL A 177 3.76 -50.01 23.82
CA VAL A 177 5.02 -50.74 23.75
C VAL A 177 4.82 -52.08 23.04
N ASN A 178 5.62 -52.30 22.00
CA ASN A 178 5.66 -53.50 21.17
C ASN A 178 7.11 -53.99 21.04
N GLY A 179 7.55 -54.85 21.96
CA GLY A 179 8.92 -55.37 21.94
C GLY A 179 9.39 -55.98 23.26
N ARG A 180 10.62 -56.47 23.26
CA ARG A 180 11.26 -57.07 24.44
C ARG A 180 11.83 -55.98 25.35
N LEU A 181 11.48 -56.07 26.63
CA LEU A 181 12.02 -55.21 27.68
C LEU A 181 13.44 -55.67 28.08
N HIS A 182 14.28 -54.75 28.50
CA HIS A 182 15.64 -55.02 28.97
C HIS A 182 15.90 -54.37 30.33
N ARG A 183 16.84 -54.92 31.10
CA ARG A 183 17.14 -54.41 32.44
C ARG A 183 17.76 -53.02 32.40
N ASP A 184 18.55 -52.71 31.37
CA ASP A 184 19.22 -51.42 31.21
C ASP A 184 19.08 -50.86 29.79
N SER A 185 19.50 -49.60 29.62
CA SER A 185 19.44 -48.89 28.34
C SER A 185 20.40 -49.44 27.28
N TYR A 186 21.31 -50.35 27.64
CA TYR A 186 22.27 -50.96 26.71
C TYR A 186 21.73 -52.25 26.09
N GLY A 187 20.59 -52.76 26.58
CA GLY A 187 19.99 -54.00 26.12
C GLY A 187 20.49 -55.24 26.87
N SER A 188 21.07 -55.07 28.06
CA SER A 188 21.46 -56.22 28.88
C SER A 188 20.28 -56.79 29.67
N GLY A 189 20.35 -58.09 30.00
CA GLY A 189 19.35 -58.77 30.84
C GLY A 189 17.96 -58.79 30.20
N PRO A 190 17.73 -59.66 29.21
CA PRO A 190 16.57 -59.55 28.34
C PRO A 190 15.33 -60.11 29.05
N GLY A 191 14.35 -59.24 29.28
CA GLY A 191 13.13 -59.48 30.05
C GLY A 191 11.95 -59.92 29.20
N GLN A 192 10.76 -59.59 29.68
CA GLN A 192 9.47 -59.95 29.08
C GLN A 192 9.23 -59.21 27.76
N THR A 193 8.52 -59.85 26.83
CA THR A 193 8.07 -59.22 25.59
C THR A 193 6.65 -58.70 25.77
N GLU A 194 6.43 -57.45 25.39
CA GLU A 194 5.13 -56.80 25.45
C GLU A 194 4.60 -56.55 24.04
N VAL A 195 3.29 -56.77 23.84
CA VAL A 195 2.58 -56.53 22.58
C VAL A 195 1.36 -55.68 22.90
N ASN A 196 1.25 -54.53 22.24
CA ASN A 196 0.23 -53.51 22.40
C ASN A 196 -0.02 -53.11 23.86
N ALA A 197 1.03 -53.12 24.69
CA ALA A 197 0.92 -52.79 26.09
C ALA A 197 0.99 -51.27 26.31
N THR A 198 -0.01 -50.72 26.99
CA THR A 198 0.03 -49.31 27.42
C THR A 198 0.96 -49.14 28.62
N ARG A 199 1.96 -48.26 28.47
CA ARG A 199 3.01 -47.98 29.47
C ARG A 199 3.29 -46.49 29.56
N LYS A 200 3.89 -46.09 30.69
CA LYS A 200 4.40 -44.73 30.88
C LYS A 200 5.92 -44.71 30.72
N ILE A 201 6.44 -43.78 29.92
CA ILE A 201 7.88 -43.58 29.74
C ILE A 201 8.40 -42.74 30.90
N ASN A 202 9.25 -43.31 31.75
CA ASN A 202 9.74 -42.62 32.95
C ASN A 202 11.11 -41.96 32.75
N PHE A 203 11.99 -42.59 31.97
CA PHE A 203 13.32 -42.07 31.66
C PHE A 203 13.64 -42.21 30.18
N ILE A 204 14.45 -41.27 29.68
CA ILE A 204 14.95 -41.27 28.30
C ILE A 204 16.47 -41.16 28.34
N ALA A 205 17.15 -42.14 27.75
CA ALA A 205 18.59 -42.19 27.60
C ALA A 205 18.96 -42.03 26.11
N ASN A 206 19.08 -40.79 25.67
CA ASN A 206 19.41 -40.48 24.27
C ASN A 206 20.75 -41.10 23.86
N GLY A 207 20.81 -41.65 22.63
CA GLY A 207 22.02 -42.27 22.07
C GLY A 207 22.31 -43.70 22.55
N ARG A 208 21.41 -44.32 23.32
CA ARG A 208 21.52 -45.73 23.73
C ARG A 208 20.73 -46.66 22.81
N SER A 209 21.08 -47.95 22.81
CA SER A 209 20.40 -48.97 22.00
C SER A 209 18.94 -49.17 22.41
N HIS A 210 18.64 -49.04 23.71
CA HIS A 210 17.31 -49.12 24.29
C HIS A 210 17.03 -47.81 25.06
N PRO A 211 16.64 -46.73 24.38
CA PRO A 211 16.65 -45.39 24.95
C PRO A 211 15.46 -45.09 25.87
N TYR A 212 14.41 -45.92 25.91
CA TYR A 212 13.18 -45.59 26.63
C TYR A 212 12.92 -46.57 27.77
N HIS A 213 12.81 -46.07 29.02
CA HIS A 213 12.42 -46.87 30.17
C HIS A 213 10.91 -46.82 30.39
N CYS A 214 10.28 -47.99 30.38
CA CYS A 214 8.84 -48.18 30.55
C CYS A 214 8.49 -48.54 32.00
N THR A 215 7.34 -48.04 32.44
CA THR A 215 6.70 -48.36 33.72
C THR A 215 5.24 -48.75 33.50
N THR A 216 4.63 -49.47 34.44
CA THR A 216 3.17 -49.60 34.50
C THR A 216 2.54 -48.22 34.73
N MET A 217 1.24 -48.09 34.47
CA MET A 217 0.54 -46.82 34.68
C MET A 217 0.58 -46.36 36.14
N ASP A 218 0.69 -47.31 37.07
CA ASP A 218 0.82 -47.07 38.52
C ASP A 218 2.28 -46.86 38.99
N GLY A 219 3.24 -46.79 38.06
CA GLY A 219 4.65 -46.50 38.37
C GLY A 219 5.55 -47.70 38.68
N GLY A 220 5.06 -48.92 38.49
CA GLY A 220 5.86 -50.14 38.62
C GLY A 220 6.92 -50.26 37.53
N TRP A 221 8.15 -50.60 37.88
CA TRP A 221 9.26 -50.70 36.94
C TRP A 221 9.10 -51.90 36.01
N ARG A 222 9.38 -51.71 34.71
CA ARG A 222 9.29 -52.78 33.70
C ARG A 222 10.63 -53.02 33.01
N GLY A 223 11.19 -51.99 32.40
CA GLY A 223 12.48 -52.10 31.71
C GLY A 223 12.60 -51.19 30.48
N TRP A 224 13.72 -51.30 29.79
CA TRP A 224 14.11 -50.47 28.66
C TRP A 224 13.77 -51.13 27.32
N VAL A 225 13.36 -50.33 26.34
CA VAL A 225 12.99 -50.78 24.99
C VAL A 225 13.66 -49.96 23.90
N THR A 226 13.73 -50.55 22.71
CA THR A 226 14.27 -49.87 21.52
C THR A 226 13.36 -48.73 21.09
N ALA A 227 13.92 -47.79 20.33
CA ALA A 227 13.15 -46.64 19.84
C ALA A 227 11.97 -47.05 18.94
N GLY A 228 12.15 -48.10 18.12
CA GLY A 228 11.11 -48.61 17.22
C GLY A 228 9.99 -49.37 17.92
N SER A 229 10.20 -49.79 19.18
CA SER A 229 9.21 -50.53 19.97
C SER A 229 8.22 -49.62 20.70
N VAL A 230 8.34 -48.29 20.62
CA VAL A 230 7.50 -47.34 21.35
C VAL A 230 6.72 -46.46 20.40
N ARG A 231 5.40 -46.40 20.59
CA ARG A 231 4.52 -45.47 19.88
C ARG A 231 3.72 -44.65 20.88
N VAL A 232 3.99 -43.35 20.95
CA VAL A 232 3.26 -42.42 21.82
C VAL A 232 1.79 -42.37 21.40
N ILE A 233 0.89 -42.40 22.39
CA ILE A 233 -0.56 -42.21 22.19
C ILE A 233 -0.96 -40.77 22.49
#